data_AF-A0A7W8F8N3-F1
#
_entry.id   AF-A0A7W8F8N3-F1
#
_cell.length_a   1.000
_cell.length_b   1.000
_cell.length_c   1.000
_cell.angle_alpha   90.00
_cell.angle_beta   90.00
_cell.angle_gamma   90.00
#
_symmetry.space_group_name_H-M   'P 1'
#
loop_
_entity.id
_entity.type
_entity.pdbx_description
1 polymer ?
#
loop_
_entity_poly.entity_id
_entity_poly.type
_entity_poly.pdbx_seq_one_letter_code
_entity_poly.pdbx_strand_id
1 'polypeptide(L)'
;MSQPAKSVRTPATAEPPESAAGTRAAAQRLKMRRELAAAAMELFATKGYEATTVDEIAAAAGVARRTFFRHFRSKEEAIFPDHDDTLVRAEAVLNAAPAHEHPLDTVCRGIKEVMKMYAARPEISVARYKLTREVPTLREAEIASVARYERLFTRYLLGHFDEHAHDDDANDDPLLAEVAASAVVTAHNHVLRRWLRAGGQGDVEAQLDHAFAIVRKTFGSGIMAGRRTASPQPAAATVSPHGEVLVTVARTDAPLDEVMRTIEQALKER
;
A
#
# COMPACT_ATOMS: atom_id res chain seq x y z
N MET A 1 -69.13 -35.32 1.38
CA MET A 1 -67.76 -35.43 0.84
C MET A 1 -67.76 -34.78 -0.53
N SER A 2 -67.03 -33.68 -0.71
CA SER A 2 -66.49 -33.16 -1.99
C SER A 2 -65.86 -31.80 -1.75
N GLN A 3 -64.52 -31.75 -1.68
CA GLN A 3 -63.72 -30.53 -1.75
C GLN A 3 -63.57 -30.10 -3.22
N PRO A 4 -63.56 -28.80 -3.57
CA PRO A 4 -63.07 -28.37 -4.86
C PRO A 4 -61.56 -28.09 -4.81
N ALA A 5 -60.89 -28.47 -5.89
CA ALA A 5 -59.45 -28.44 -6.09
C ALA A 5 -58.87 -27.01 -6.14
N LYS A 6 -57.70 -26.83 -5.51
CA LYS A 6 -56.88 -25.62 -5.59
C LYS A 6 -56.14 -25.59 -6.93
N SER A 7 -56.32 -24.49 -7.65
CA SER A 7 -55.57 -24.12 -8.86
C SER A 7 -54.10 -23.83 -8.51
N VAL A 8 -53.18 -24.54 -9.16
CA VAL A 8 -51.73 -24.38 -8.99
C VAL A 8 -51.27 -23.19 -9.82
N ARG A 9 -50.71 -22.19 -9.14
CA ARG A 9 -50.10 -20.99 -9.72
C ARG A 9 -48.69 -21.33 -10.20
N THR A 10 -48.40 -21.10 -11.47
CA THR A 10 -47.06 -21.17 -12.08
C THR A 10 -46.07 -20.28 -11.32
N PRO A 11 -44.83 -20.73 -11.02
CA PRO A 11 -43.84 -19.86 -10.42
C PRO A 11 -43.28 -18.91 -11.47
N ALA A 12 -43.20 -17.63 -11.10
CA ALA A 12 -42.57 -16.58 -11.87
C ALA A 12 -41.07 -16.85 -12.05
N THR A 13 -40.58 -16.54 -13.24
CA THR A 13 -39.17 -16.57 -13.64
C THR A 13 -38.34 -15.71 -12.70
N ALA A 14 -37.36 -16.32 -12.02
CA ALA A 14 -36.40 -15.62 -11.18
C ALA A 14 -35.47 -14.76 -12.05
N GLU A 15 -35.40 -13.46 -11.78
CA GLU A 15 -34.37 -12.58 -12.32
C GLU A 15 -32.98 -13.01 -11.78
N PRO A 16 -31.92 -13.00 -12.63
CA PRO A 16 -30.58 -13.35 -12.17
C PRO A 16 -30.01 -12.25 -11.26
N PRO A 17 -29.15 -12.59 -10.29
CA PRO A 17 -28.66 -11.64 -9.29
C PRO A 17 -27.77 -10.56 -9.94
N GLU A 18 -28.09 -9.29 -9.70
CA GLU A 18 -27.37 -8.09 -10.19
C GLU A 18 -25.84 -8.15 -10.00
N SER A 19 -25.39 -8.86 -8.97
CA SER A 19 -23.97 -9.09 -8.66
C SER A 19 -23.19 -9.73 -9.82
N ALA A 20 -23.75 -10.76 -10.48
CA ALA A 20 -23.07 -11.46 -11.56
C ALA A 20 -22.97 -10.62 -12.86
N ALA A 21 -23.97 -9.77 -13.11
CA ALA A 21 -23.96 -8.84 -14.24
C ALA A 21 -22.91 -7.73 -14.04
N GLY A 22 -22.77 -7.22 -12.80
CA GLY A 22 -21.72 -6.26 -12.43
C GLY A 22 -20.31 -6.82 -12.62
N THR A 23 -20.05 -8.06 -12.18
CA THR A 23 -18.74 -8.70 -12.36
C THR A 23 -18.40 -8.92 -13.83
N ARG A 24 -19.38 -9.35 -14.65
CA ARG A 24 -19.19 -9.53 -16.10
C ARG A 24 -18.88 -8.21 -16.81
N ALA A 25 -19.60 -7.14 -16.47
CA ALA A 25 -19.37 -5.82 -17.04
C ALA A 25 -17.99 -5.25 -16.67
N ALA A 26 -17.54 -5.46 -15.44
CA ALA A 26 -16.20 -5.08 -15.00
C ALA A 26 -15.11 -5.86 -15.75
N ALA A 27 -15.28 -7.18 -15.89
CA ALA A 27 -14.35 -8.03 -16.64
C ALA A 27 -14.27 -7.62 -18.13
N GLN A 28 -15.42 -7.33 -18.76
CA GLN A 28 -15.48 -6.84 -20.14
C GLN A 28 -14.75 -5.49 -20.30
N ARG A 29 -14.94 -4.58 -19.32
CA ARG A 29 -14.29 -3.26 -19.31
C ARG A 29 -12.77 -3.39 -19.19
N LEU A 30 -12.29 -4.29 -18.33
CA LEU A 30 -10.87 -4.57 -18.16
C LEU A 30 -10.27 -5.18 -19.43
N LYS A 31 -10.97 -6.15 -20.04
CA LYS A 31 -10.54 -6.76 -21.30
C LYS A 31 -10.34 -5.70 -22.39
N MET A 32 -11.34 -4.85 -22.59
CA MET A 32 -11.28 -3.74 -23.57
C MET A 32 -10.14 -2.75 -23.25
N ARG A 33 -9.94 -2.41 -21.97
CA ARG A 33 -8.82 -1.54 -21.55
C ARG A 33 -7.47 -2.14 -21.94
N ARG A 34 -7.29 -3.46 -21.75
CA ARG A 34 -6.06 -4.18 -22.12
C ARG A 34 -5.87 -4.29 -23.64
N GLU A 35 -6.93 -4.55 -24.40
CA GLU A 35 -6.89 -4.60 -25.87
C GLU A 35 -6.44 -3.26 -26.45
N LEU A 36 -7.02 -2.15 -25.98
CA LEU A 36 -6.63 -0.80 -26.38
C LEU A 36 -5.18 -0.46 -26.02
N ALA A 37 -4.72 -0.84 -24.82
CA ALA A 37 -3.35 -0.60 -24.40
C ALA A 37 -2.33 -1.44 -25.18
N ALA A 38 -2.67 -2.68 -25.52
CA ALA A 38 -1.84 -3.52 -26.38
C ALA A 38 -1.68 -2.92 -27.79
N ALA A 39 -2.79 -2.49 -28.39
CA ALA A 39 -2.78 -1.79 -29.68
C ALA A 39 -1.96 -0.49 -29.64
N ALA A 40 -2.08 0.28 -28.55
CA ALA A 40 -1.28 1.48 -28.34
C ALA A 40 0.22 1.16 -28.29
N MET A 41 0.62 0.18 -27.48
CA MET A 41 2.01 -0.24 -27.34
C MET A 41 2.63 -0.73 -28.67
N GLU A 42 1.86 -1.49 -29.46
CA GLU A 42 2.31 -1.96 -30.77
C GLU A 42 2.54 -0.79 -31.75
N LEU A 43 1.61 0.15 -31.81
CA LEU A 43 1.75 1.35 -32.65
C LEU A 43 2.90 2.25 -32.17
N PHE A 44 3.08 2.42 -30.86
CA PHE A 44 4.20 3.17 -30.32
C PHE A 44 5.55 2.51 -30.65
N ALA A 45 5.63 1.19 -30.63
CA ALA A 45 6.84 0.45 -30.97
C ALA A 45 7.18 0.52 -32.47
N THR A 46 6.17 0.59 -33.34
CA THR A 46 6.35 0.53 -34.80
C THR A 46 6.41 1.90 -35.47
N LYS A 47 5.56 2.84 -35.05
CA LYS A 47 5.40 4.19 -35.63
C LYS A 47 6.02 5.29 -34.75
N GLY A 48 6.31 4.99 -33.49
CA GLY A 48 6.74 5.97 -32.50
C GLY A 48 5.56 6.64 -31.79
N TYR A 49 5.83 7.15 -30.58
CA TYR A 49 4.80 7.76 -29.72
C TYR A 49 4.14 8.99 -30.35
N GLU A 50 4.93 9.94 -30.85
CA GLU A 50 4.42 11.22 -31.36
C GLU A 50 3.60 11.07 -32.64
N ALA A 51 4.02 10.18 -33.53
CA ALA A 51 3.33 9.93 -34.79
C ALA A 51 2.04 9.10 -34.64
N THR A 52 1.80 8.50 -33.47
CA THR A 52 0.62 7.66 -33.21
C THR A 52 -0.53 8.50 -32.64
N THR A 53 -1.71 8.39 -33.26
CA THR A 53 -2.93 9.07 -32.82
C THR A 53 -3.89 8.16 -32.08
N VAL A 54 -4.78 8.74 -31.28
CA VAL A 54 -5.86 7.99 -30.59
C VAL A 54 -6.80 7.29 -31.58
N ASP A 55 -7.03 7.89 -32.75
CA ASP A 55 -7.89 7.29 -33.78
C ASP A 55 -7.28 6.02 -34.36
N GLU A 56 -5.97 6.02 -34.60
CA GLU A 56 -5.25 4.82 -35.05
C GLU A 56 -5.27 3.72 -34.01
N ILE A 57 -5.08 4.07 -32.73
CA ILE A 57 -5.17 3.10 -31.61
C ILE A 57 -6.57 2.49 -31.54
N ALA A 58 -7.61 3.32 -31.61
CA ALA A 58 -8.99 2.85 -31.55
C ALA A 58 -9.33 1.97 -32.77
N ALA A 59 -8.89 2.37 -33.97
CA ALA A 59 -9.07 1.60 -35.19
C ALA A 59 -8.35 0.24 -35.12
N ALA A 60 -7.11 0.21 -34.62
CA ALA A 60 -6.34 -1.02 -34.43
C ALA A 60 -7.02 -1.97 -33.42
N ALA A 61 -7.71 -1.43 -32.40
CA ALA A 61 -8.51 -2.20 -31.46
C ALA A 61 -9.94 -2.50 -31.93
N GLY A 62 -10.33 -2.09 -33.15
CA GLY A 62 -11.66 -2.34 -33.71
C GLY A 62 -12.81 -1.58 -33.02
N VAL A 63 -12.52 -0.43 -32.41
CA VAL A 63 -13.51 0.37 -31.68
C VAL A 63 -13.50 1.84 -32.09
N ALA A 64 -14.58 2.55 -31.78
CA ALA A 64 -14.66 3.98 -32.02
C ALA A 64 -13.77 4.79 -31.04
N ARG A 65 -13.30 5.97 -31.47
CA ARG A 65 -12.57 6.95 -30.63
C ARG A 65 -13.25 7.21 -29.27
N ARG A 66 -14.59 7.34 -29.25
CA ARG A 66 -15.37 7.53 -28.01
C ARG A 66 -15.19 6.37 -27.03
N THR A 67 -15.01 5.14 -27.51
CA THR A 67 -14.72 3.99 -26.66
C THR A 67 -13.33 4.14 -26.03
N PHE A 68 -12.30 4.57 -26.77
CA PHE A 68 -10.99 4.85 -26.17
C PHE A 68 -11.12 5.80 -24.98
N PHE A 69 -11.78 6.95 -25.17
CA PHE A 69 -11.94 7.96 -24.11
C PHE A 69 -12.83 7.54 -22.93
N ARG A 70 -13.64 6.49 -23.11
CA ARG A 70 -14.38 5.86 -22.00
C ARG A 70 -13.45 5.07 -21.08
N HIS A 71 -12.32 4.60 -21.60
CA HIS A 71 -11.32 3.86 -20.83
C HIS A 71 -10.19 4.79 -20.38
N PHE A 72 -9.62 5.60 -21.26
CA PHE A 72 -8.44 6.43 -20.96
C PHE A 72 -8.76 7.91 -21.14
N ARG A 73 -8.28 8.76 -20.23
CA ARG A 73 -8.44 10.21 -20.31
C ARG A 73 -7.54 10.83 -21.38
N SER A 74 -6.42 10.18 -21.68
CA SER A 74 -5.44 10.66 -22.65
C SER A 74 -4.67 9.51 -23.32
N LYS A 75 -3.83 9.84 -24.32
CA LYS A 75 -2.97 8.87 -25.03
C LYS A 75 -1.92 8.28 -24.09
N GLU A 76 -1.37 9.11 -23.20
CA GLU A 76 -0.35 8.79 -22.21
C GLU A 76 -0.83 7.71 -21.23
N GLU A 77 -2.11 7.79 -20.83
CA GLU A 77 -2.69 6.84 -19.85
C GLU A 77 -2.74 5.40 -20.40
N ALA A 78 -2.80 5.23 -21.72
CA ALA A 78 -2.82 3.91 -22.36
C ALA A 78 -1.51 3.11 -22.17
N ILE A 79 -0.42 3.77 -21.76
CA ILE A 79 0.87 3.11 -21.43
C ILE A 79 0.79 2.35 -20.09
N PHE A 80 -0.09 2.79 -19.20
CA PHE A 80 -0.15 2.35 -17.80
C PHE A 80 -1.53 1.79 -17.43
N PRO A 81 -2.13 0.88 -18.22
CA PRO A 81 -3.54 0.52 -18.10
C PRO A 81 -3.87 -0.19 -16.78
N ASP A 82 -2.91 -0.94 -16.24
CA ASP A 82 -3.12 -1.79 -15.06
C ASP A 82 -2.84 -1.06 -13.74
N HIS A 83 -2.36 0.19 -13.77
CA HIS A 83 -1.97 0.90 -12.54
C HIS A 83 -3.17 1.22 -11.64
N ASP A 84 -4.32 1.55 -12.19
CA ASP A 84 -5.52 1.84 -11.37
C ASP A 84 -6.02 0.56 -10.67
N ASP A 85 -6.09 -0.56 -11.40
CA ASP A 85 -6.44 -1.86 -10.80
C ASP A 85 -5.41 -2.32 -9.77
N THR A 86 -4.13 -2.03 -10.03
CA THR A 86 -3.04 -2.36 -9.11
C THR A 86 -3.10 -1.50 -7.85
N LEU A 87 -3.52 -0.24 -7.97
CA LEU A 87 -3.76 0.63 -6.82
C LEU A 87 -4.90 0.07 -5.96
N VAL A 88 -5.98 -0.41 -6.56
CA VAL A 88 -7.08 -1.10 -5.86
C VAL A 88 -6.60 -2.37 -5.16
N ARG A 89 -5.75 -3.18 -5.81
CA ARG A 89 -5.17 -4.38 -5.17
C ARG A 89 -4.25 -4.04 -4.01
N ALA A 90 -3.41 -3.01 -4.17
CA ALA A 90 -2.56 -2.52 -3.10
C ALA A 90 -3.40 -2.03 -1.92
N GLU A 91 -4.45 -1.23 -2.16
CA GLU A 91 -5.38 -0.78 -1.13
C GLU A 91 -6.10 -1.95 -0.43
N ALA A 92 -6.54 -2.97 -1.16
CA ALA A 92 -7.12 -4.18 -0.58
C ALA A 92 -6.15 -4.91 0.35
N VAL A 93 -4.85 -4.94 0.00
CA VAL A 93 -3.78 -5.49 0.86
C VAL A 93 -3.65 -4.71 2.16
N LEU A 94 -3.74 -3.37 2.10
CA LEU A 94 -3.70 -2.49 3.27
C LEU A 94 -4.91 -2.69 4.18
N ASN A 95 -6.11 -2.77 3.59
CA ASN A 95 -7.37 -2.92 4.34
C ASN A 95 -7.51 -4.31 4.99
N ALA A 96 -6.89 -5.33 4.42
CA ALA A 96 -6.89 -6.69 4.95
C ALA A 96 -5.77 -6.96 5.97
N ALA A 97 -5.01 -5.94 6.37
CA ALA A 97 -3.89 -6.10 7.29
C ALA A 97 -4.34 -6.58 8.68
N PRO A 98 -3.71 -7.63 9.26
CA PRO A 98 -3.96 -8.01 10.64
C PRO A 98 -3.59 -6.88 11.60
N ALA A 99 -4.36 -6.70 12.67
CA ALA A 99 -4.14 -5.63 13.65
C ALA A 99 -2.75 -5.66 14.33
N HIS A 100 -2.10 -6.83 14.35
CA HIS A 100 -0.77 -7.04 14.92
C HIS A 100 0.37 -6.89 13.90
N GLU A 101 0.08 -6.75 12.60
CA GLU A 101 1.10 -6.51 11.58
C GLU A 101 1.63 -5.09 11.72
N HIS A 102 2.94 -4.92 11.62
CA HIS A 102 3.55 -3.60 11.66
C HIS A 102 3.11 -2.79 10.41
N PRO A 103 2.63 -1.55 10.53
CA PRO A 103 2.09 -0.79 9.38
C PRO A 103 3.07 -0.66 8.21
N LEU A 104 4.36 -0.47 8.50
CA LEU A 104 5.41 -0.43 7.46
C LEU A 104 5.55 -1.77 6.71
N ASP A 105 5.33 -2.91 7.37
CA ASP A 105 5.35 -4.23 6.73
C ASP A 105 4.15 -4.38 5.79
N THR A 106 2.98 -3.92 6.22
CA THR A 106 1.78 -3.85 5.38
C THR A 106 2.03 -3.01 4.13
N VAL A 107 2.63 -1.82 4.26
CA VAL A 107 2.98 -0.97 3.12
C VAL A 107 3.97 -1.66 2.18
N CYS A 108 5.01 -2.29 2.72
CA CYS A 108 5.98 -3.09 1.94
C CYS A 108 5.28 -4.23 1.18
N ARG A 109 4.29 -4.89 1.79
CA ARG A 109 3.47 -5.93 1.16
C ARG A 109 2.55 -5.35 0.07
N GLY A 110 1.96 -4.18 0.30
CA GLY A 110 1.10 -3.48 -0.66
C GLY A 110 1.82 -3.07 -1.93
N ILE A 111 3.01 -2.47 -1.83
CA ILE A 111 3.78 -2.06 -3.01
C ILE A 111 4.28 -3.27 -3.84
N LYS A 112 4.41 -4.47 -3.26
CA LYS A 112 4.74 -5.70 -4.03
C LYS A 112 3.70 -6.01 -5.11
N GLU A 113 2.45 -5.54 -4.99
CA GLU A 113 1.45 -5.68 -6.07
C GLU A 113 1.87 -4.97 -7.36
N VAL A 114 2.60 -3.85 -7.24
CA VAL A 114 3.20 -3.16 -8.39
C VAL A 114 4.26 -4.04 -9.04
N MET A 115 5.14 -4.66 -8.24
CA MET A 115 6.15 -5.55 -8.79
C MET A 115 5.54 -6.75 -9.51
N LYS A 116 4.52 -7.40 -8.91
CA LYS A 116 3.80 -8.52 -9.53
C LYS A 116 3.19 -8.13 -10.88
N MET A 117 2.60 -6.93 -10.96
CA MET A 117 2.07 -6.40 -12.22
C MET A 117 3.17 -6.27 -13.29
N TYR A 118 4.35 -5.75 -12.94
CA TYR A 118 5.47 -5.64 -13.90
C TYR A 118 6.05 -7.02 -14.28
N ALA A 119 6.17 -7.93 -13.31
CA ALA A 119 6.73 -9.27 -13.47
C ALA A 119 5.82 -10.25 -14.24
N ALA A 120 4.50 -9.98 -14.31
CA ALA A 120 3.57 -10.83 -15.04
C ALA A 120 3.87 -10.92 -16.55
N ARG A 121 4.42 -9.84 -17.14
CA ARG A 121 4.82 -9.75 -18.56
C ARG A 121 6.10 -8.90 -18.69
N PRO A 122 7.27 -9.44 -18.31
CA PRO A 122 8.52 -8.69 -18.26
C PRO A 122 8.90 -8.06 -19.60
N GLU A 123 8.64 -8.74 -20.70
CA GLU A 123 8.93 -8.29 -22.06
C GLU A 123 8.20 -6.97 -22.42
N ILE A 124 6.91 -6.87 -22.07
CA ILE A 124 6.12 -5.65 -22.28
C ILE A 124 6.58 -4.57 -21.33
N SER A 125 6.79 -4.92 -20.07
CA SER A 125 7.27 -4.01 -19.03
C SER A 125 8.59 -3.34 -19.41
N VAL A 126 9.53 -4.11 -19.97
CA VAL A 126 10.83 -3.62 -20.45
C VAL A 126 10.66 -2.72 -21.67
N ALA A 127 9.84 -3.12 -22.66
CA ALA A 127 9.57 -2.30 -23.84
C ALA A 127 8.95 -0.94 -23.47
N ARG A 128 7.95 -0.97 -22.57
CA ARG A 128 7.34 0.23 -21.98
C ARG A 128 8.37 1.11 -21.27
N TYR A 129 9.23 0.51 -20.45
CA TYR A 129 10.25 1.25 -19.71
C TYR A 129 11.23 1.97 -20.64
N LYS A 130 11.61 1.35 -21.77
CA LYS A 130 12.44 2.02 -22.80
C LYS A 130 11.73 3.25 -23.35
N LEU A 131 10.46 3.11 -23.74
CA LEU A 131 9.66 4.21 -24.29
C LEU A 131 9.51 5.38 -23.28
N THR A 132 9.17 5.09 -22.03
CA THR A 132 9.05 6.11 -20.96
C THR A 132 10.37 6.84 -20.68
N ARG A 133 11.52 6.20 -20.93
CA ARG A 133 12.85 6.83 -20.80
C ARG A 133 13.21 7.75 -21.97
N GLU A 134 12.55 7.62 -23.11
CA GLU A 134 12.83 8.43 -24.29
C GLU A 134 11.81 9.58 -24.44
N VAL A 135 10.57 9.35 -24.03
CA VAL A 135 9.46 10.28 -24.24
C VAL A 135 9.14 11.08 -22.95
N PRO A 136 9.33 12.41 -22.91
CA PRO A 136 9.09 13.23 -21.71
C PRO A 136 7.66 13.18 -21.17
N THR A 137 6.64 13.27 -22.03
CA THR A 137 5.23 13.25 -21.63
C THR A 137 4.83 11.94 -20.93
N LEU A 138 5.43 10.82 -21.34
CA LEU A 138 5.23 9.53 -20.67
C LEU A 138 5.90 9.45 -19.31
N ARG A 139 7.04 10.14 -19.14
CA ARG A 139 7.71 10.25 -17.84
C ARG A 139 6.88 11.05 -16.86
N GLU A 140 6.24 12.13 -17.30
CA GLU A 140 5.32 12.91 -16.48
C GLU A 140 4.13 12.05 -16.01
N ALA A 141 3.58 11.23 -16.91
CA ALA A 141 2.54 10.26 -16.56
C ALA A 141 3.02 9.19 -15.56
N GLU A 142 4.27 8.71 -15.69
CA GLU A 142 4.89 7.80 -14.71
C GLU A 142 4.97 8.46 -13.33
N ILE A 143 5.47 9.70 -13.25
CA ILE A 143 5.58 10.46 -12.00
C ILE A 143 4.20 10.63 -11.34
N ALA A 144 3.19 10.98 -12.13
CA ALA A 144 1.82 11.09 -11.64
C ALA A 144 1.27 9.75 -11.12
N SER A 145 1.67 8.62 -11.72
CA SER A 145 1.32 7.28 -11.24
C SER A 145 2.02 6.96 -9.91
N VAL A 146 3.32 7.19 -9.80
CA VAL A 146 4.11 7.00 -8.58
C VAL A 146 3.51 7.79 -7.42
N ALA A 147 3.17 9.06 -7.65
CA ALA A 147 2.58 9.92 -6.64
C ALA A 147 1.22 9.42 -6.12
N ARG A 148 0.47 8.61 -6.89
CA ARG A 148 -0.78 7.99 -6.41
C ARG A 148 -0.52 6.92 -5.35
N TYR A 149 0.51 6.08 -5.56
CA TYR A 149 0.90 5.06 -4.58
C TYR A 149 1.47 5.66 -3.32
N GLU A 150 2.35 6.66 -3.45
CA GLU A 150 2.89 7.37 -2.30
C GLU A 150 1.77 7.97 -1.44
N ARG A 151 0.83 8.70 -2.05
CA ARG A 151 -0.34 9.22 -1.32
C ARG A 151 -1.19 8.13 -0.66
N LEU A 152 -1.36 6.97 -1.30
CA LEU A 152 -2.10 5.85 -0.71
C LEU A 152 -1.39 5.35 0.55
N PHE A 153 -0.08 5.12 0.48
CA PHE A 153 0.69 4.60 1.61
C PHE A 153 0.87 5.62 2.73
N THR A 154 1.08 6.91 2.42
CA THR A 154 1.12 7.98 3.42
C THR A 154 -0.19 8.04 4.19
N ARG A 155 -1.35 8.03 3.51
CA ARG A 155 -2.66 8.01 4.18
C ARG A 155 -2.85 6.79 5.08
N TYR A 156 -2.41 5.62 4.62
CA TYR A 156 -2.48 4.42 5.44
C TYR A 156 -1.61 4.54 6.68
N LEU A 157 -0.35 4.99 6.56
CA LEU A 157 0.54 5.15 7.71
C LEU A 157 0.04 6.21 8.69
N LEU A 158 -0.47 7.34 8.21
CA LEU A 158 -1.10 8.39 9.02
C LEU A 158 -2.21 7.85 9.92
N GLY A 159 -3.09 6.99 9.39
CA GLY A 159 -4.18 6.38 10.17
C GLY A 159 -3.74 5.37 11.22
N HIS A 160 -2.43 5.14 11.37
CA HIS A 160 -1.85 4.16 12.28
C HIS A 160 -0.98 4.80 13.39
N PHE A 161 -0.84 6.12 13.39
CA PHE A 161 -0.32 6.90 14.51
C PHE A 161 -1.41 7.16 15.55
N ASP A 162 -1.02 7.30 16.81
CA ASP A 162 -1.95 7.56 17.90
C ASP A 162 -2.03 9.06 18.16
N GLU A 163 -3.18 9.66 17.85
CA GLU A 163 -3.46 11.08 18.10
C GLU A 163 -3.30 11.48 19.58
N HIS A 164 -3.34 10.52 20.51
CA HIS A 164 -3.29 10.77 21.96
C HIS A 164 -1.93 10.44 22.60
N ALA A 165 -0.95 9.90 21.84
CA ALA A 165 0.34 9.49 22.39
C ALA A 165 1.38 10.61 22.48
N HIS A 166 1.11 11.77 21.88
CA HIS A 166 2.04 12.88 21.78
C HIS A 166 1.53 14.09 22.57
N ASP A 167 1.93 14.16 23.85
CA ASP A 167 1.79 15.35 24.73
C ASP A 167 2.83 16.45 24.40
N ASP A 168 3.70 16.22 23.40
CA ASP A 168 4.69 17.20 22.93
C ASP A 168 4.13 18.07 21.78
N ASP A 169 4.40 19.37 21.83
CA ASP A 169 4.02 20.39 20.82
C ASP A 169 4.53 20.10 19.38
N ALA A 170 5.38 19.10 19.20
CA ALA A 170 5.95 18.68 17.91
C ALA A 170 5.42 17.30 17.50
N ASN A 171 4.19 17.25 16.99
CA ASN A 171 3.66 16.03 16.36
C ASN A 171 4.35 15.78 15.00
N ASP A 172 5.43 15.00 15.02
CA ASP A 172 6.21 14.61 13.83
C ASP A 172 5.54 13.47 13.02
N ASP A 173 4.39 12.95 13.44
CA ASP A 173 3.74 11.80 12.79
C ASP A 173 3.47 12.01 11.30
N PRO A 174 2.97 13.18 10.84
CA PRO A 174 2.77 13.40 9.41
C PRO A 174 4.06 13.36 8.60
N LEU A 175 5.14 13.93 9.15
CA LEU A 175 6.45 13.90 8.53
C LEU A 175 6.99 12.47 8.47
N LEU A 176 6.90 11.72 9.57
CA LEU A 176 7.36 10.33 9.63
C LEU A 176 6.57 9.43 8.65
N ALA A 177 5.25 9.60 8.56
CA ALA A 177 4.40 8.87 7.63
C ALA A 177 4.82 9.14 6.17
N GLU A 178 5.01 10.41 5.81
CA GLU A 178 5.38 10.81 4.46
C GLU A 178 6.78 10.31 4.09
N VAL A 179 7.77 10.51 4.96
CA VAL A 179 9.15 10.06 4.73
C VAL A 179 9.22 8.53 4.61
N ALA A 180 8.50 7.79 5.46
CA ALA A 180 8.49 6.33 5.40
C ALA A 180 7.82 5.79 4.13
N ALA A 181 6.67 6.35 3.74
CA ALA A 181 6.00 5.99 2.50
C ALA A 181 6.90 6.28 1.28
N SER A 182 7.52 7.46 1.26
CA SER A 182 8.45 7.86 0.19
C SER A 182 9.67 6.93 0.12
N ALA A 183 10.21 6.52 1.27
CA ALA A 183 11.32 5.57 1.33
C ALA A 183 10.96 4.20 0.76
N VAL A 184 9.76 3.67 1.06
CA VAL A 184 9.29 2.40 0.50
C VAL A 184 9.12 2.50 -1.02
N VAL A 185 8.46 3.56 -1.50
CA VAL A 185 8.24 3.80 -2.93
C VAL A 185 9.59 3.97 -3.66
N THR A 186 10.53 4.68 -3.06
CA THR A 186 11.88 4.88 -3.60
C THR A 186 12.66 3.57 -3.68
N ALA A 187 12.65 2.77 -2.62
CA ALA A 187 13.29 1.46 -2.59
C ALA A 187 12.71 0.53 -3.67
N HIS A 188 11.38 0.49 -3.79
CA HIS A 188 10.70 -0.26 -4.84
C HIS A 188 11.12 0.19 -6.25
N ASN A 189 11.05 1.51 -6.51
CA ASN A 189 11.39 2.08 -7.82
C ASN A 189 12.87 1.84 -8.18
N HIS A 190 13.77 1.87 -7.19
CA HIS A 190 15.17 1.54 -7.40
C HIS A 190 15.33 0.11 -7.94
N VAL A 191 14.72 -0.87 -7.25
CA VAL A 191 14.78 -2.29 -7.63
C VAL A 191 14.09 -2.51 -8.97
N LEU A 192 12.89 -1.99 -9.16
CA LEU A 192 12.13 -2.11 -10.41
C LEU A 192 12.91 -1.58 -11.61
N ARG A 193 13.42 -0.35 -11.51
CA ARG A 193 14.18 0.27 -12.62
C ARG A 193 15.47 -0.48 -12.91
N ARG A 194 16.14 -1.02 -11.88
CA ARG A 194 17.33 -1.87 -12.06
C ARG A 194 16.97 -3.16 -12.80
N TRP A 195 15.92 -3.84 -12.37
CA TRP A 195 15.43 -5.08 -13.00
C TRP A 195 14.99 -4.86 -14.44
N LEU A 196 14.27 -3.77 -14.73
CA LEU A 196 13.86 -3.41 -16.10
C LEU A 196 15.06 -3.07 -17.01
N ARG A 197 16.10 -2.41 -16.48
CA ARG A 197 17.36 -2.18 -17.22
C ARG A 197 18.10 -3.48 -17.52
N ALA A 198 17.99 -4.47 -16.64
CA ALA A 198 18.53 -5.82 -16.85
C ALA A 198 17.63 -6.69 -17.76
N GLY A 199 16.66 -6.10 -18.46
CA GLY A 199 15.78 -6.84 -19.36
C GLY A 199 14.73 -7.69 -18.67
N GLY A 200 14.39 -7.37 -17.41
CA GLY A 200 13.41 -8.14 -16.63
C GLY A 200 13.96 -9.48 -16.12
N GLN A 201 15.29 -9.60 -16.01
CA GLN A 201 15.96 -10.82 -15.57
C GLN A 201 16.46 -10.73 -14.12
N GLY A 202 16.55 -11.88 -13.47
CA GLY A 202 17.05 -12.04 -12.10
C GLY A 202 15.95 -12.10 -11.05
N ASP A 203 16.37 -12.42 -9.82
CA ASP A 203 15.47 -12.56 -8.67
C ASP A 203 15.09 -11.18 -8.12
N VAL A 204 13.99 -10.64 -8.64
CA VAL A 204 13.47 -9.32 -8.25
C VAL A 204 12.82 -9.33 -6.87
N GLU A 205 12.33 -10.50 -6.42
CA GLU A 205 11.69 -10.62 -5.12
C GLU A 205 12.72 -10.56 -4.00
N ALA A 206 13.83 -11.32 -4.12
CA ALA A 206 14.94 -11.23 -3.17
C ALA A 206 15.55 -9.82 -3.11
N GLN A 207 15.64 -9.13 -4.26
CA GLN A 207 16.13 -7.75 -4.31
C GLN A 207 15.19 -6.76 -3.59
N LEU A 208 13.87 -6.93 -3.74
CA LEU A 208 12.88 -6.14 -3.01
C LEU A 208 12.93 -6.41 -1.51
N ASP A 209 13.01 -7.67 -1.11
CA ASP A 209 13.07 -8.04 0.31
C ASP A 209 14.30 -7.47 0.99
N HIS A 210 15.44 -7.47 0.29
CA HIS A 210 16.65 -6.80 0.76
C HIS A 210 16.45 -5.28 0.89
N ALA A 211 15.89 -4.63 -0.13
CA ALA A 211 15.65 -3.18 -0.10
C ALA A 211 14.69 -2.79 1.04
N PHE A 212 13.62 -3.56 1.26
CA PHE A 212 12.68 -3.32 2.36
C PHE A 212 13.28 -3.61 3.72
N ALA A 213 14.21 -4.57 3.85
CA ALA A 213 14.93 -4.78 5.09
C ALA A 213 15.74 -3.53 5.50
N ILE A 214 16.32 -2.82 4.53
CA ILE A 214 17.01 -1.54 4.79
C ILE A 214 16.01 -0.48 5.26
N VAL A 215 14.87 -0.32 4.59
CA VAL A 215 13.83 0.64 4.98
C VAL A 215 13.31 0.35 6.39
N ARG A 216 13.02 -0.92 6.71
CA ARG A 216 12.58 -1.33 8.05
C ARG A 216 13.61 -1.06 9.12
N LYS A 217 14.90 -1.29 8.84
CA LYS A 217 15.97 -0.97 9.80
C LYS A 217 16.02 0.53 10.11
N THR A 218 15.77 1.38 9.12
CA THR A 218 15.81 2.84 9.27
C THR A 218 14.56 3.38 9.96
N PHE A 219 13.36 2.91 9.59
CA PHE A 219 12.09 3.53 10.00
C PHE A 219 11.20 2.67 10.91
N GLY A 220 11.45 1.36 11.00
CA GLY A 220 10.60 0.40 11.70
C GLY A 220 10.57 0.56 13.23
N SER A 221 11.48 1.34 13.81
CA SER A 221 11.44 1.65 15.25
C SER A 221 10.62 2.91 15.57
N GLY A 222 10.46 3.84 14.62
CA GLY A 222 9.82 5.15 14.85
C GLY A 222 8.30 5.14 14.64
N ILE A 223 7.79 4.35 13.70
CA ILE A 223 6.36 4.33 13.31
C ILE A 223 5.45 3.68 14.38
N MET A 224 6.03 2.97 15.37
CA MET A 224 5.30 2.31 16.45
C MET A 224 5.65 2.85 17.83
N ALA A 225 6.34 4.00 17.93
CA ALA A 225 6.69 4.57 19.24
C ALA A 225 5.45 4.79 20.13
N GLY A 226 4.31 5.19 19.55
CA GLY A 226 3.02 5.29 20.25
C GLY A 226 2.27 3.97 20.45
N ARG A 227 2.57 2.91 19.70
CA ARG A 227 1.86 1.62 19.79
C ARG A 227 2.58 0.56 20.62
N ARG A 228 3.78 0.84 21.13
CA ARG A 228 4.35 0.04 22.20
C ARG A 228 3.38 0.16 23.36
N THR A 229 2.54 -0.87 23.52
CA THR A 229 1.75 -1.15 24.71
C THR A 229 2.51 -0.61 25.91
N ALA A 230 1.99 0.44 26.52
CA ALA A 230 2.41 0.88 27.84
C ALA A 230 2.08 -0.28 28.80
N SER A 231 2.93 -1.30 28.80
CA SER A 231 3.21 -2.00 30.05
C SER A 231 3.77 -0.92 30.95
N PRO A 232 3.15 -0.62 32.11
CA PRO A 232 3.66 0.40 33.01
C PRO A 232 5.05 -0.07 33.45
N GLN A 233 6.07 0.47 32.79
CA GLN A 233 7.45 0.25 33.18
C GLN A 233 7.63 1.14 34.40
N PRO A 234 7.81 0.56 35.61
CA PRO A 234 8.00 1.37 36.79
C PRO A 234 9.21 2.27 36.54
N ALA A 235 9.02 3.57 36.72
CA ALA A 235 10.06 4.57 36.57
C ALA A 235 11.26 4.13 37.41
N ALA A 236 12.35 3.73 36.75
CA ALA A 236 13.59 3.43 37.44
C ALA A 236 14.12 4.75 38.00
N ALA A 237 13.99 4.94 39.31
CA ALA A 237 14.61 6.05 40.00
C ALA A 237 16.12 5.99 39.79
N THR A 238 16.68 7.00 39.14
CA THR A 238 18.12 7.17 39.01
C THR A 238 18.68 7.69 40.33
N VAL A 239 19.57 6.92 40.96
CA VAL A 239 20.27 7.30 42.19
C VAL A 239 21.74 7.58 41.86
N SER A 240 22.28 8.67 42.38
CA SER A 240 23.69 9.06 42.26
C SER A 240 24.64 8.02 42.89
N PRO A 241 25.85 7.77 42.34
CA PRO A 241 26.70 6.65 42.72
C PRO A 241 27.47 6.83 44.05
N HIS A 242 27.19 7.87 44.82
CA HIS A 242 27.87 8.16 46.08
C HIS A 242 26.88 8.11 47.24
N GLY A 243 26.87 6.98 47.95
CA GLY A 243 26.05 6.74 49.13
C GLY A 243 25.65 5.26 49.23
N GLU A 244 25.33 4.80 50.44
CA GLU A 244 24.70 3.50 50.62
C GLU A 244 23.24 3.57 50.17
N VAL A 245 22.84 2.67 49.28
CA VAL A 245 21.51 2.65 48.67
C VAL A 245 20.58 1.75 49.47
N LEU A 246 19.46 2.31 49.96
CA LEU A 246 18.38 1.56 50.56
C LEU A 246 17.35 1.19 49.47
N VAL A 247 17.14 -0.11 49.24
CA VAL A 247 16.11 -0.61 48.31
C VAL A 247 15.01 -1.29 49.13
N THR A 248 13.78 -0.77 49.06
CA THR A 248 12.58 -1.40 49.67
C THR A 248 11.70 -1.95 48.56
N VAL A 249 11.29 -3.21 48.66
CA VAL A 249 10.36 -3.86 47.72
C VAL A 249 9.00 -3.97 48.39
N ALA A 250 7.97 -3.41 47.76
CA ALA A 250 6.58 -3.46 48.23
C ALA A 250 5.65 -3.96 47.11
N ARG A 251 4.50 -4.50 47.49
CA ARG A 251 3.45 -4.84 46.52
C ARG A 251 2.87 -3.56 45.92
N THR A 252 2.40 -3.64 44.67
CA THR A 252 1.83 -2.49 43.95
C THR A 252 0.53 -1.97 44.55
N ASP A 253 -0.14 -2.76 45.38
CA ASP A 253 -1.35 -2.39 46.12
C ASP A 253 -1.08 -1.96 47.58
N ALA A 254 0.19 -1.85 47.97
CA ALA A 254 0.55 -1.44 49.32
C ALA A 254 0.19 0.04 49.57
N PRO A 255 -0.43 0.36 50.71
CA PRO A 255 -0.64 1.75 51.14
C PRO A 255 0.68 2.52 51.23
N LEU A 256 0.70 3.76 50.73
CA LEU A 256 1.92 4.59 50.70
C LEU A 256 2.52 4.82 52.09
N ASP A 257 1.68 4.94 53.13
CA ASP A 257 2.12 5.13 54.51
C ASP A 257 2.88 3.91 55.07
N GLU A 258 2.55 2.70 54.62
CA GLU A 258 3.26 1.47 54.98
C GLU A 258 4.66 1.41 54.33
N VAL A 259 4.73 1.79 53.05
CA VAL A 259 5.98 1.87 52.30
C VAL A 259 6.92 2.92 52.92
N MET A 260 6.39 4.11 53.22
CA MET A 260 7.18 5.19 53.84
C MET A 260 7.66 4.83 55.24
N ARG A 261 6.83 4.15 56.05
CA ARG A 261 7.24 3.68 57.39
C ARG A 261 8.37 2.66 57.32
N THR A 262 8.34 1.77 56.33
CA THR A 262 9.40 0.77 56.10
C THR A 262 10.73 1.44 55.74
N ILE A 263 10.69 2.45 54.87
CA ILE A 263 11.86 3.25 54.50
C ILE A 263 12.40 4.01 55.72
N GLU A 264 11.53 4.67 56.50
CA GLU A 264 11.92 5.41 57.70
C GLU A 264 12.55 4.51 58.77
N GLN A 265 12.02 3.30 58.97
CA GLN A 265 12.56 2.32 59.91
C GLN A 265 13.99 1.92 59.51
N ALA A 266 14.19 1.58 58.23
CA ALA A 266 15.49 1.15 57.72
C ALA A 266 16.55 2.27 57.73
N LEU A 267 16.13 3.55 57.67
CA LEU A 267 17.03 4.70 57.83
C LEU A 267 17.36 4.99 59.30
N LYS A 268 16.51 4.62 60.27
CA LYS A 268 16.73 4.82 61.71
C LYS A 268 17.60 3.73 62.35
N GLU A 269 17.69 2.55 61.73
CA GLU A 269 18.51 1.41 62.19
C GLU A 269 19.99 1.51 61.74
N ARG A 270 20.42 2.69 61.31
CA ARG A 270 21.79 3.06 60.94
C ARG A 270 22.34 4.15 61.86
#